data_AF-A0A445B3Z5-F1
#
_entry.id   AF-A0A445B3Z5-F1
#
_cell.length_a   1.000
_cell.length_b   1.000
_cell.length_c   1.000
_cell.angle_alpha   90.00
_cell.angle_beta   90.00
_cell.angle_gamma   90.00
#
_symmetry.space_group_name_H-M   'P 1'
#
loop_
_entity.id
_entity.type
_entity.pdbx_description
1 polymer ?
#
loop_
_entity_poly.entity_id
_entity_poly.type
_entity_poly.pdbx_seq_one_letter_code
_entity_poly.pdbx_strand_id
1 'polypeptide(L)'
;MKEKNQNFFFELELEVDQSIKISFWADARSKAAFEYFEDVISFDTTYNTNRYKLVFGSFVRVNHHSQSTLLRCVLMKNEDTQSFKWLFKCWLHYMGGNAPKDILTDQCASNICEFVSESEELTTIMYRAYDNVIVEMQEHKAKSNEKCSLSHEVANLEAINELQSPP
;
A
#
# COMPACT_ATOMS: atom_id res chain seq x y z
N MET A 1 4.30 -25.72 2.31
CA MET A 1 4.79 -24.83 1.23
C MET A 1 6.31 -24.72 1.26
N LYS A 2 6.91 -24.40 2.42
CA LYS A 2 8.38 -24.38 2.60
C LYS A 2 9.09 -25.70 2.27
N GLU A 3 8.49 -26.84 2.59
CA GLU A 3 9.01 -28.17 2.21
C GLU A 3 9.07 -28.40 0.68
N LYS A 4 8.19 -27.74 -0.09
CA LYS A 4 8.14 -27.85 -1.56
C LYS A 4 9.02 -26.82 -2.25
N ASN A 5 9.36 -25.72 -1.55
CA ASN A 5 10.15 -24.64 -2.09
C ASN A 5 10.95 -23.99 -0.94
N GLN A 6 12.27 -24.24 -0.91
CA GLN A 6 13.17 -23.72 0.12
C GLN A 6 13.25 -22.19 0.13
N ASN A 7 12.93 -21.54 -1.00
CA ASN A 7 12.93 -20.09 -1.12
C ASN A 7 11.60 -19.46 -0.63
N PHE A 8 10.59 -20.27 -0.30
CA PHE A 8 9.37 -19.77 0.33
C PHE A 8 9.68 -19.31 1.76
N PHE A 9 9.36 -18.05 2.05
CA PHE A 9 9.58 -17.47 3.37
C PHE A 9 8.32 -17.54 4.22
N PHE A 10 8.50 -17.85 5.50
CA PHE A 10 7.41 -18.03 6.44
C PHE A 10 7.91 -17.81 7.86
N GLU A 11 7.18 -16.98 8.62
CA GLU A 11 7.40 -16.75 10.05
C GLU A 11 6.07 -16.62 10.81
N LEU A 12 6.12 -16.95 12.10
CA LEU A 12 4.98 -16.92 13.02
C LEU A 12 5.34 -16.15 14.29
N GLU A 13 4.39 -15.32 14.75
CA GLU A 13 4.35 -14.82 16.11
C GLU A 13 3.23 -15.55 16.85
N LEU A 14 3.52 -16.11 18.02
CA LEU A 14 2.56 -16.82 18.86
C LEU A 14 2.21 -15.99 20.10
N GLU A 15 0.97 -16.14 20.55
CA GLU A 15 0.55 -15.68 21.87
C GLU A 15 1.09 -16.60 22.99
N VAL A 16 0.89 -16.17 24.24
CA VAL A 16 1.23 -16.95 25.44
C VAL A 16 0.53 -18.32 25.46
N ASP A 17 -0.70 -18.40 24.96
CA ASP A 17 -1.48 -19.64 24.85
C ASP A 17 -1.12 -20.49 23.62
N GLN A 18 -0.04 -20.15 22.92
CA GLN A 18 0.44 -20.78 21.68
C GLN A 18 -0.50 -20.62 20.47
N SER A 19 -1.57 -19.84 20.58
CA SER A 19 -2.37 -19.49 19.41
C SER A 19 -1.62 -18.51 18.51
N ILE A 20 -1.88 -18.58 17.20
CA ILE A 20 -1.20 -17.73 16.22
C ILE A 20 -1.67 -16.28 16.41
N LYS A 21 -0.72 -15.39 16.75
CA LYS A 21 -0.94 -13.95 16.77
C LYS A 21 -0.76 -13.36 15.37
N ILE A 22 0.36 -13.70 14.73
CA ILE A 22 0.72 -13.25 13.37
C ILE A 22 1.27 -14.42 12.56
N SER A 23 0.90 -14.49 11.30
CA SER A 23 1.48 -15.39 10.30
C SER A 23 1.88 -14.58 9.08
N PHE A 24 3.16 -14.58 8.76
CA PHE A 24 3.72 -13.84 7.63
C PHE A 24 4.32 -14.80 6.61
N TRP A 25 4.09 -14.55 5.33
CA TRP A 25 4.68 -15.34 4.26
C TRP A 25 4.94 -14.57 2.97
N ALA A 26 5.94 -15.03 2.22
CA ALA A 26 6.30 -14.47 0.92
C ALA A 26 6.64 -15.60 -0.07
N ASP A 27 6.23 -15.43 -1.33
CA ASP A 27 6.65 -16.32 -2.41
C ASP A 27 8.17 -16.19 -2.64
N ALA A 28 8.78 -17.27 -3.13
CA ALA A 28 10.20 -17.35 -3.42
C ALA A 28 10.69 -16.26 -4.41
N ARG A 29 9.80 -15.81 -5.28
CA ARG A 29 10.10 -14.82 -6.31
C ARG A 29 9.98 -13.38 -5.81
N SER A 30 9.40 -13.17 -4.64
CA SER A 30 9.05 -11.83 -4.16
C SER A 30 10.27 -10.97 -3.88
N LYS A 31 11.37 -11.56 -3.41
CA LYS A 31 12.64 -10.85 -3.21
C LYS A 31 13.25 -10.38 -4.54
N ALA A 32 13.39 -11.29 -5.51
CA ALA A 32 13.92 -10.96 -6.84
C ALA A 32 13.02 -9.97 -7.59
N ALA A 33 11.70 -10.09 -7.43
CA ALA A 33 10.76 -9.11 -7.92
C ALA A 33 11.11 -7.73 -7.35
N PHE A 34 11.13 -7.59 -6.03
CA PHE A 34 11.39 -6.33 -5.33
C PHE A 34 12.72 -5.66 -5.70
N GLU A 35 13.81 -6.42 -5.74
CA GLU A 35 15.15 -5.90 -6.02
C GLU A 35 15.28 -5.30 -7.43
N TYR A 36 14.54 -5.83 -8.41
CA TYR A 36 14.69 -5.40 -9.80
C TYR A 36 14.18 -3.98 -10.08
N PHE A 37 13.28 -3.45 -9.24
CA PHE A 37 12.61 -2.17 -9.50
C PHE A 37 12.75 -1.13 -8.40
N GLU A 38 13.39 -1.46 -7.27
CA GLU A 38 13.48 -0.58 -6.10
C GLU A 38 12.09 0.00 -5.76
N ASP A 39 11.13 -0.91 -5.53
CA ASP A 39 9.70 -0.68 -5.68
C ASP A 39 9.08 0.36 -4.72
N VAL A 40 8.03 1.01 -5.21
CA VAL A 40 6.92 1.54 -4.39
C VAL A 40 5.95 0.40 -4.11
N ILE A 41 5.63 0.17 -2.82
CA ILE A 41 4.78 -0.94 -2.40
C ILE A 41 3.50 -0.41 -1.77
N SER A 42 2.35 -0.94 -2.17
CA SER A 42 1.10 -0.77 -1.45
C SER A 42 0.97 -1.81 -0.35
N PHE A 43 0.67 -1.39 0.87
CA PHE A 43 0.28 -2.23 1.98
C PHE A 43 -1.11 -1.84 2.47
N ASP A 44 -2.01 -2.82 2.44
CA ASP A 44 -3.41 -2.64 2.83
C ASP A 44 -3.86 -3.85 3.66
N THR A 45 -4.69 -3.59 4.66
CA THR A 45 -5.28 -4.62 5.50
C THR A 45 -6.80 -4.63 5.35
N THR A 46 -7.33 -5.86 5.32
CA THR A 46 -8.77 -6.11 5.17
C THR A 46 -9.27 -6.98 6.32
N TYR A 47 -10.37 -6.55 6.91
CA TYR A 47 -10.99 -7.21 8.05
C TYR A 47 -11.96 -8.32 7.63
N ASN A 48 -12.21 -9.28 8.53
CA ASN A 48 -13.24 -10.33 8.38
C ASN A 48 -13.11 -11.19 7.11
N THR A 49 -11.90 -11.36 6.59
CA THR A 49 -11.65 -12.10 5.35
C THR A 49 -11.74 -13.62 5.51
N ASN A 50 -11.79 -14.13 6.74
CA ASN A 50 -11.88 -15.56 7.00
C ASN A 50 -12.79 -15.91 8.20
N ARG A 51 -13.11 -17.21 8.33
CA ARG A 51 -13.98 -17.76 9.39
C ARG A 51 -13.45 -17.52 10.81
N TYR A 52 -12.18 -17.16 10.94
CA TYR A 52 -11.51 -16.90 12.20
C TYR A 52 -11.46 -15.40 12.53
N LYS A 53 -12.06 -14.55 11.69
CA LYS A 53 -12.11 -13.08 11.83
C LYS A 53 -10.72 -12.44 11.94
N LEU A 54 -9.70 -13.07 11.36
CA LEU A 54 -8.36 -12.47 11.32
C LEU A 54 -8.31 -11.34 10.30
N VAL A 55 -7.43 -10.39 10.56
CA VAL A 55 -7.04 -9.33 9.64
C VAL A 55 -6.10 -9.93 8.60
N PHE A 56 -6.37 -9.69 7.33
CA PHE A 56 -5.48 -10.07 6.23
C PHE A 56 -4.80 -8.83 5.67
N GLY A 57 -3.48 -8.78 5.74
CA GLY A 57 -2.67 -7.75 5.11
C GLY A 57 -2.01 -8.26 3.84
N SER A 58 -1.99 -7.42 2.81
CA SER A 58 -1.34 -7.73 1.54
C SER A 58 -0.34 -6.64 1.18
N PHE A 59 0.82 -7.06 0.67
CA PHE A 59 1.80 -6.15 0.10
C PHE A 59 1.87 -6.39 -1.39
N VAL A 60 1.49 -5.37 -2.13
CA VAL A 60 1.30 -5.42 -3.57
C VAL A 60 2.16 -4.34 -4.19
N ARG A 61 2.82 -4.66 -5.30
CA ARG A 61 3.47 -3.66 -6.15
C ARG A 61 2.75 -3.55 -7.48
N VAL A 62 3.02 -2.47 -8.21
CA VAL A 62 2.61 -2.32 -9.60
C VAL A 62 3.85 -2.36 -10.48
N ASN A 63 3.89 -3.26 -11.46
CA ASN A 63 4.99 -3.32 -12.42
C ASN A 63 4.81 -2.28 -13.55
N HIS A 64 5.77 -2.19 -14.46
CA HIS A 64 5.74 -1.24 -15.59
C HIS A 64 4.58 -1.44 -16.58
N HIS A 65 3.91 -2.59 -16.52
CA HIS A 65 2.73 -2.88 -17.33
C HIS A 65 1.44 -2.58 -16.57
N SER A 66 1.52 -1.83 -15.47
CA SER A 66 0.40 -1.51 -14.58
C SER A 66 -0.26 -2.74 -13.96
N GLN A 67 0.48 -3.84 -13.83
CA GLN A 67 -0.04 -5.08 -13.25
C GLN A 67 0.33 -5.20 -11.78
N SER A 68 -0.68 -5.48 -10.96
CA SER A 68 -0.50 -5.76 -9.53
C SER A 68 0.18 -7.11 -9.33
N THR A 69 1.29 -7.11 -8.59
CA THR A 69 2.01 -8.31 -8.17
C THR A 69 1.98 -8.42 -6.66
N LEU A 70 1.41 -9.49 -6.14
CA LEU A 70 1.43 -9.80 -4.71
C LEU A 70 2.83 -10.28 -4.31
N LEU A 71 3.46 -9.58 -3.38
CA LEU A 71 4.80 -9.90 -2.89
C LEU A 71 4.75 -10.76 -1.63
N ARG A 72 3.88 -10.40 -0.70
CA ARG A 72 3.85 -11.02 0.62
C ARG A 72 2.49 -10.77 1.26
N CYS A 73 2.17 -11.60 2.23
CA CYS A 73 0.92 -11.53 2.96
C CYS A 73 1.17 -11.70 4.45
N VAL A 74 0.21 -11.21 5.22
CA VAL A 74 0.16 -11.40 6.65
C VAL A 74 -1.27 -11.74 7.07
N LEU A 75 -1.41 -12.62 8.06
CA LEU A 75 -2.62 -12.79 8.85
C LEU A 75 -2.31 -12.37 10.28
N MET A 76 -3.16 -11.51 10.86
CA MET A 76 -2.99 -11.00 12.21
C MET A 76 -4.30 -11.12 12.98
N LYS A 77 -4.22 -11.33 14.29
CA LYS A 77 -5.40 -11.23 15.15
C LYS A 77 -5.96 -9.81 15.17
N ASN A 78 -5.09 -8.83 15.36
CA ASN A 78 -5.46 -7.42 15.56
C ASN A 78 -4.49 -6.48 14.83
N GLU A 79 -4.93 -5.26 14.54
CA GLU A 79 -4.09 -4.17 14.00
C GLU A 79 -3.57 -3.27 15.13
N ASP A 80 -2.60 -3.78 15.88
CA ASP A 80 -1.91 -3.00 16.91
C ASP A 80 -0.47 -2.65 16.48
N THR A 81 0.09 -1.60 17.11
CA THR A 81 1.42 -1.09 16.77
C THR A 81 2.54 -2.13 16.96
N GLN A 82 2.43 -3.03 17.94
CA GLN A 82 3.44 -4.08 18.14
C GLN A 82 3.38 -5.12 17.03
N SER A 83 2.17 -5.47 16.59
CA SER A 83 1.97 -6.37 15.46
C SER A 83 2.55 -5.82 14.17
N PHE A 84 2.35 -4.52 13.88
CA PHE A 84 2.99 -3.87 12.73
C PHE A 84 4.52 -3.79 12.87
N LYS A 85 5.04 -3.44 14.05
CA LYS A 85 6.49 -3.46 14.33
C LYS A 85 7.10 -4.82 14.02
N TRP A 86 6.50 -5.90 14.50
CA TRP A 86 6.95 -7.26 14.23
C TRP A 86 6.92 -7.56 12.73
N LEU A 87 5.79 -7.27 12.07
CA LEU A 87 5.60 -7.49 10.64
C LEU A 87 6.69 -6.83 9.80
N PHE A 88 6.93 -5.53 10.01
CA PHE A 88 7.90 -4.81 9.21
C PHE A 88 9.35 -5.18 9.54
N LYS A 89 9.66 -5.58 10.80
CA LYS A 89 10.96 -6.17 11.16
C LYS A 89 11.20 -7.49 10.43
N CYS A 90 10.23 -8.40 10.42
CA CYS A 90 10.32 -9.67 9.68
C CYS A 90 10.48 -9.43 8.18
N TRP A 91 9.81 -8.42 7.64
CA TRP A 91 9.98 -8.08 6.24
C TRP A 91 11.37 -7.52 5.90
N LEU A 92 11.91 -6.57 6.69
CA LEU A 92 13.27 -6.08 6.49
C LEU A 92 14.29 -7.22 6.56
N HIS A 93 14.11 -8.13 7.52
CA HIS A 93 14.94 -9.32 7.64
C HIS A 93 14.87 -10.18 6.35
N TYR A 94 13.67 -10.47 5.85
CA TYR A 94 13.49 -11.20 4.59
C TYR A 94 14.15 -10.52 3.38
N MET A 95 14.07 -9.19 3.29
CA MET A 95 14.70 -8.41 2.22
C MET A 95 16.21 -8.24 2.37
N GLY A 96 16.84 -8.78 3.43
CA GLY A 96 18.26 -8.60 3.69
C GLY A 96 18.62 -7.16 4.08
N GLY A 97 17.70 -6.45 4.73
CA GLY A 97 17.88 -5.06 5.17
C GLY A 97 17.41 -4.01 4.17
N ASN A 98 17.03 -4.40 2.96
CA ASN A 98 16.62 -3.45 1.92
C ASN A 98 15.19 -2.96 2.13
N ALA A 99 15.04 -1.68 2.45
CA ALA A 99 13.77 -0.96 2.50
C ALA A 99 13.29 -0.57 1.08
N PRO A 100 11.96 -0.44 0.84
CA PRO A 100 11.42 0.03 -0.43
C PRO A 100 11.64 1.53 -0.54
N LYS A 101 11.43 2.08 -1.73
CA LYS A 101 11.49 3.53 -1.89
C LYS A 101 10.30 4.27 -1.30
N ASP A 102 9.12 3.67 -1.34
CA ASP A 102 7.85 4.22 -0.84
C ASP A 102 6.90 3.11 -0.40
N ILE A 103 6.11 3.38 0.64
CA ILE A 103 5.00 2.52 1.07
C ILE A 103 3.71 3.33 1.01
N LEU A 104 2.77 2.88 0.20
CA LEU A 104 1.41 3.41 0.12
C LEU A 104 0.53 2.59 1.06
N THR A 105 -0.17 3.25 1.98
CA THR A 105 -1.02 2.55 2.95
C THR A 105 -2.09 3.49 3.46
N ASP A 106 -3.27 2.93 3.74
CA ASP A 106 -4.38 3.63 4.36
C ASP A 106 -4.33 3.59 5.90
N GLN A 107 -3.37 2.85 6.45
CA GLN A 107 -3.19 2.66 7.87
C GLN A 107 -2.71 3.94 8.54
N CYS A 108 -3.32 4.28 9.68
CA CYS A 108 -2.99 5.48 10.43
C CYS A 108 -1.50 5.58 10.71
N ALA A 109 -0.95 6.78 10.49
CA ALA A 109 0.45 7.08 10.73
C ALA A 109 0.91 6.60 12.10
N SER A 110 0.12 6.68 13.19
CA SER A 110 0.53 6.16 14.52
C SER A 110 0.92 4.68 14.54
N ASN A 111 0.25 3.83 13.76
CA ASN A 111 0.47 2.39 13.73
C ASN A 111 1.78 2.02 13.00
N ILE A 112 2.22 2.90 12.08
CA ILE A 112 3.40 2.71 11.24
C ILE A 112 4.58 3.60 11.70
N CYS A 113 4.31 4.80 12.21
CA CYS A 113 5.25 5.82 12.70
C CYS A 113 6.16 5.29 13.81
N GLU A 114 5.66 4.44 14.70
CA GLU A 114 6.47 3.94 15.82
C GLU A 114 7.52 2.92 15.37
N PHE A 115 7.29 2.23 14.25
CA PHE A 115 8.30 1.40 13.57
C PHE A 115 9.24 2.25 12.71
N VAL A 116 8.67 3.24 12.03
CA VAL A 116 9.39 4.19 11.19
C VAL A 116 10.40 5.02 11.98
N SER A 117 10.09 5.38 13.23
CA SER A 117 11.00 6.09 14.14
C SER A 117 12.26 5.31 14.52
N GLU A 118 12.30 3.99 14.28
CA GLU A 118 13.48 3.14 14.50
C GLU A 118 14.37 3.03 13.23
N SER A 119 13.98 3.65 12.10
CA SER A 119 14.72 3.66 10.84
C SER A 119 14.61 5.03 10.13
N GLU A 120 15.69 5.81 10.11
CA GLU A 120 15.75 7.12 9.43
C GLU A 120 15.39 7.02 7.93
N GLU A 121 15.77 5.92 7.30
CA GLU A 121 15.48 5.62 5.89
C GLU A 121 13.97 5.48 5.67
N LEU A 122 13.30 4.64 6.47
CA LEU A 122 11.85 4.41 6.35
C LEU A 122 11.01 5.64 6.70
N THR A 123 11.52 6.53 7.55
CA THR A 123 10.87 7.81 7.89
C THR A 123 10.83 8.73 6.68
N THR A 124 11.96 8.89 6.02
CA THR A 124 12.09 9.72 4.82
C THR A 124 11.21 9.19 3.68
N ILE A 125 11.15 7.87 3.55
CA ILE A 125 10.36 7.15 2.57
C ILE A 125 8.86 7.41 2.76
N MET A 126 8.32 7.22 3.97
CA MET A 126 6.88 7.41 4.22
C MET A 126 6.42 8.86 4.04
N TYR A 127 7.22 9.84 4.47
CA TYR A 127 6.88 11.26 4.29
C TYR A 127 6.87 11.68 2.81
N ARG A 128 7.81 11.18 1.99
CA ARG A 128 7.81 11.41 0.54
C ARG A 128 6.57 10.83 -0.14
N ALA A 129 6.20 9.60 0.18
CA ALA A 129 5.01 8.96 -0.37
C ALA A 129 3.74 9.77 -0.08
N TYR A 130 3.58 10.24 1.16
CA TYR A 130 2.43 11.05 1.56
C TYR A 130 2.40 12.40 0.83
N ASP A 131 3.52 13.12 0.78
CA ASP A 131 3.61 14.42 0.10
C ASP A 131 3.35 14.28 -1.41
N ASN A 132 3.90 13.25 -2.05
CA ASN A 132 3.70 13.00 -3.48
C ASN A 132 2.23 12.67 -3.80
N VAL A 133 1.59 11.80 -3.01
CA VAL A 133 0.17 11.44 -3.23
C VAL A 133 -0.75 12.63 -2.98
N ILE A 134 -0.48 13.45 -1.95
CA ILE A 134 -1.27 14.66 -1.69
C ILE A 134 -1.12 15.66 -2.85
N VAL A 135 0.09 15.86 -3.37
CA VAL A 135 0.32 16.73 -4.53
C VAL A 135 -0.39 16.20 -5.77
N GLU A 136 -0.25 14.91 -6.09
CA GLU A 136 -0.92 14.30 -7.25
C GLU A 136 -2.45 14.34 -7.13
N MET A 137 -3.00 14.08 -5.94
CA MET A 137 -4.43 14.21 -5.69
C MET A 137 -4.93 15.65 -5.84
N GLN A 138 -4.14 16.63 -5.37
CA GLN A 138 -4.45 18.04 -5.54
C GLN A 138 -4.40 18.46 -7.02
N GLU A 139 -3.40 18.01 -7.77
CA GLU A 139 -3.32 18.26 -9.21
C GLU A 139 -4.48 17.64 -9.99
N HIS A 140 -4.84 16.40 -9.67
CA HIS A 140 -5.96 15.73 -10.33
C HIS A 140 -7.28 16.44 -10.01
N LYS A 141 -7.46 16.88 -8.77
CA LYS A 141 -8.62 17.68 -8.33
C LYS A 141 -8.66 19.06 -9.00
N ALA A 142 -7.52 19.71 -9.18
CA ALA A 142 -7.42 20.99 -9.91
C ALA A 142 -7.80 20.80 -11.38
N LYS A 143 -7.24 19.79 -12.04
CA LYS A 143 -7.54 19.44 -13.44
C LYS A 143 -9.00 19.04 -13.65
N SER A 144 -9.62 18.34 -12.69
CA SER A 144 -11.05 17.98 -12.78
C SER A 144 -11.96 19.18 -12.60
N ASN A 145 -11.61 20.10 -11.69
CA ASN A 145 -12.39 21.32 -11.47
C ASN A 145 -12.32 22.26 -12.68
N GLU A 146 -11.14 22.42 -13.27
CA GLU A 146 -10.94 23.24 -14.47
C GLU A 146 -11.73 22.68 -15.67
N LYS A 147 -11.73 21.35 -15.86
CA LYS A 147 -12.56 20.69 -16.88
C LYS A 147 -14.06 20.91 -16.67
N CYS A 148 -14.53 20.83 -15.43
CA CYS A 148 -15.94 21.07 -15.09
C CYS A 148 -16.36 22.50 -15.41
N SER A 149 -15.54 23.49 -15.01
CA SER A 149 -15.77 24.91 -15.29
C SER A 149 -15.81 25.22 -16.78
N LEU A 150 -14.86 24.69 -17.56
CA LEU A 150 -14.83 24.85 -19.02
C LEU A 150 -16.06 24.23 -19.69
N SER A 151 -16.48 23.03 -19.25
CA SER A 151 -17.69 22.39 -19.78
C SER A 151 -18.97 23.20 -19.52
N HIS A 152 -19.03 23.86 -18.36
CA HIS A 152 -20.16 24.69 -17.97
C HIS A 152 -20.19 26.03 -18.73
N GLU A 153 -19.02 26.63 -18.99
CA GLU A 153 -18.93 27.82 -19.85
C GLU A 153 -19.29 27.52 -21.31
N VAL A 154 -18.80 26.40 -21.86
CA VAL A 154 -19.11 25.98 -23.23
C VAL A 154 -20.62 25.70 -23.38
N ALA A 155 -21.23 24.99 -22.44
CA ALA A 155 -22.67 24.73 -22.45
C ALA A 155 -23.52 26.02 -22.38
N ASN A 156 -23.08 27.03 -21.61
CA ASN A 156 -23.77 28.32 -21.54
C ASN A 156 -23.61 29.14 -22.82
N LEU A 157 -22.44 29.12 -23.45
CA LEU A 157 -22.19 29.78 -24.74
C LEU A 157 -23.03 29.16 -25.87
N GLU A 158 -23.15 27.83 -25.90
CA GLU A 158 -24.01 27.11 -26.85
C GLU A 158 -25.49 27.49 -26.64
N ALA A 159 -25.97 27.50 -25.39
CA ALA A 159 -27.35 27.89 -25.07
C ALA A 159 -27.69 29.34 -25.44
N ILE A 160 -26.73 30.27 -25.32
CA ILE A 160 -26.91 31.68 -25.70
C ILE A 160 -26.97 31.83 -27.23
N ASN A 161 -26.16 31.08 -27.97
CA ASN A 161 -26.14 31.13 -29.45
C ASN A 161 -27.42 30.54 -30.06
N GLU A 162 -28.00 29.50 -29.46
CA GLU A 162 -29.29 28.92 -29.86
C GLU A 162 -30.46 29.91 -29.67
N LEU A 163 -30.40 30.79 -28.65
CA LEU A 163 -31.41 31.83 -28.41
C LEU A 163 -31.30 33.05 -29.35
N GLN A 164 -30.16 33.23 -30.00
CA GLN A 164 -29.91 34.34 -30.94
C GLN A 164 -30.06 33.94 -32.42
N SER A 165 -30.34 32.66 -32.70
CA SER A 165 -30.57 32.17 -34.05
C SER A 165 -31.99 32.56 -34.50
N PRO A 166 -32.16 33.33 -35.59
CA PRO A 166 -33.48 33.71 -36.07
C PRO A 166 -34.22 32.50 -36.69
N PRO A 167 -35.56 32.52 -36.69
CA PRO A 167 -36.39 31.42 -37.18
C PRO A 167 -36.29 31.18 -38.69
#